data_AF-A0A143X182-F1
#
_entry.id   AF-A0A143X182-F1
#
_cell.length_a   1.000
_cell.length_b   1.000
_cell.length_c   1.000
_cell.angle_alpha   90.00
_cell.angle_beta   90.00
_cell.angle_gamma   90.00
#
_symmetry.space_group_name_H-M   'P 1'
#
loop_
_entity.id
_entity.type
_entity.pdbx_description
1 polymer ?
#
loop_
_entity_poly.entity_id
_entity_poly.type
_entity_poly.pdbx_seq_one_letter_code
_entity_poly.pdbx_strand_id
1 'polypeptide(L)'
;MSAAGSGEDARCARAEEASEVEMGTDVSRETSAVCSAVGADTVATAHAAEADVIAHAAVASTVVAATAADYGAAPHSVSVAGTAAHAAAAGATAARAAAADIAAAAGTAAATTAADTATATSIAAPVPLHEARTVDAAEMQRELAAFKDPQLARGLIESIGKLAPAGGATLMEVCGTHTVAIARNGIRNLMPPGTRLASGPGCPVCVTSNRDIDTVIALARIPNVTIATFGDMTRVPGSTSSLLKEQAAGRSVQIVYSPLDALALAAQRPEREIVFVGVGFETTTPLVAMAIKRAAAADLKNFTVFAAHKNMPGALEAIINDPQLKLDALILPGHVSTIIGAAPYEFLAKKYGIPGVITGFEPVDVLQGIAMIMRQLREGRAEIEIAYARGVMPQGNPTALSAIDEVFETCPAIWRGLGRIDGSGYRIRDEFARFDAVRRFQPDVEPTQDPKGCRCGDVLRGIMAPSECPLFRTVCTPENPVGPCMVSSEGSCAAYYRYY
;
A
#
# COMPACT_ATOMS: atom_id res chain seq x y z
N MET A 1 58.72 27.65 17.97
CA MET A 1 58.55 27.91 19.42
C MET A 1 57.24 27.23 19.81
N SER A 2 57.30 25.95 20.17
CA SER A 2 57.54 25.43 21.53
C SER A 2 56.26 25.53 22.38
N ALA A 3 55.43 24.49 22.52
CA ALA A 3 55.65 23.11 23.02
C ALA A 3 55.33 22.94 24.51
N ALA A 4 54.38 22.04 24.79
CA ALA A 4 54.18 21.19 25.98
C ALA A 4 53.06 20.21 25.56
N GLY A 5 53.13 18.89 25.67
CA GLY A 5 53.93 18.01 26.53
C GLY A 5 52.94 17.29 27.48
N SER A 6 52.47 16.05 27.23
CA SER A 6 53.13 14.72 27.12
C SER A 6 53.07 13.91 28.43
N GLY A 7 52.70 12.62 28.34
CA GLY A 7 52.67 11.62 29.43
C GLY A 7 51.22 11.24 29.82
N GLU A 8 50.68 10.05 29.54
CA GLU A 8 51.07 8.63 29.76
C GLU A 8 50.69 8.04 31.15
N ASP A 9 49.75 7.09 31.08
CA ASP A 9 49.74 5.75 31.70
C ASP A 9 49.78 5.51 33.24
N ALA A 10 48.58 5.18 33.74
CA ALA A 10 48.20 3.82 34.20
C ALA A 10 48.32 3.40 35.68
N ARG A 11 47.44 2.42 36.00
CA ARG A 11 47.41 1.42 37.11
C ARG A 11 46.64 1.74 38.42
N CYS A 12 45.39 1.24 38.45
CA CYS A 12 44.94 0.11 39.30
C CYS A 12 45.48 -0.06 40.75
N ALA A 13 44.59 0.01 41.76
CA ALA A 13 44.54 -0.88 42.94
C ALA A 13 43.21 -0.73 43.72
N ARG A 14 42.84 -1.76 44.52
CA ARG A 14 41.65 -1.83 45.40
C ARG A 14 42.00 -1.61 46.88
N ALA A 15 40.99 -1.26 47.69
CA ALA A 15 40.71 -1.72 49.06
C ALA A 15 39.20 -1.43 49.34
N GLU A 16 38.31 -2.23 49.96
CA GLU A 16 38.37 -3.08 51.18
C GLU A 16 38.69 -2.23 52.44
N GLU A 17 38.06 -2.28 53.63
CA GLU A 17 36.92 -2.99 54.28
C GLU A 17 36.55 -2.15 55.56
N ALA A 18 35.52 -2.38 56.40
CA ALA A 18 34.18 -2.99 56.35
C ALA A 18 33.46 -2.73 57.72
N SER A 19 32.11 -2.76 57.81
CA SER A 19 31.39 -2.96 59.10
C SER A 19 29.89 -3.30 58.95
N GLU A 20 29.48 -4.44 59.50
CA GLU A 20 28.08 -4.90 59.63
C GLU A 20 27.49 -4.52 61.00
N VAL A 21 26.16 -4.32 61.10
CA VAL A 21 25.30 -4.74 62.24
C VAL A 21 23.89 -5.08 61.72
N GLU A 22 23.24 -6.05 62.34
CA GLU A 22 22.06 -6.81 61.88
C GLU A 22 20.64 -6.21 62.08
N MET A 23 19.70 -6.81 61.34
CA MET A 23 18.28 -7.10 61.65
C MET A 23 17.23 -5.98 61.78
N GLY A 24 16.17 -6.11 60.96
CA GLY A 24 14.87 -5.44 61.13
C GLY A 24 13.90 -5.80 60.00
N THR A 25 12.85 -6.54 60.29
CA THR A 25 11.84 -7.03 59.32
C THR A 25 10.85 -5.95 58.84
N ASP A 26 10.18 -6.25 57.72
CA ASP A 26 8.83 -5.79 57.34
C ASP A 26 8.67 -4.45 56.59
N VAL A 27 8.98 -4.47 55.27
CA VAL A 27 8.27 -3.65 54.25
C VAL A 27 8.19 -4.43 52.92
N SER A 28 7.25 -5.37 52.82
CA SER A 28 6.99 -6.10 51.55
C SER A 28 5.50 -6.25 51.23
N ARG A 29 4.73 -5.17 51.41
CA ARG A 29 3.29 -5.15 51.16
C ARG A 29 2.69 -3.78 50.76
N GLU A 30 3.33 -3.02 49.86
CA GLU A 30 2.63 -1.86 49.27
C GLU A 30 3.04 -1.44 47.83
N THR A 31 4.21 -1.84 47.33
CA THR A 31 4.70 -1.44 45.98
C THR A 31 4.24 -2.31 44.80
N SER A 32 3.38 -3.31 45.01
CA SER A 32 2.92 -4.22 43.93
C SER A 32 1.57 -3.82 43.29
N ALA A 33 0.86 -2.83 43.86
CA ALA A 33 -0.54 -2.54 43.50
C ALA A 33 -0.73 -1.49 42.38
N VAL A 34 0.32 -0.83 41.90
CA VAL A 34 0.20 0.34 41.00
C VAL A 34 0.80 0.13 39.59
N CYS A 35 1.61 -0.91 39.36
CA CYS A 35 2.22 -1.15 38.04
C CYS A 35 1.46 -2.13 37.12
N SER A 36 0.49 -2.90 37.62
CA SER A 36 -0.14 -3.97 36.83
C SER A 36 -1.40 -3.57 36.05
N ALA A 37 -1.93 -2.36 36.22
CA ALA A 37 -3.17 -1.90 35.59
C ALA A 37 -2.98 -1.05 34.32
N VAL A 38 -1.76 -0.56 34.03
CA VAL A 38 -1.51 0.38 32.91
C VAL A 38 -0.86 -0.32 31.68
N GLY A 39 -0.27 -1.50 31.88
CA GLY A 39 0.45 -2.24 30.83
C GLY A 39 -0.36 -3.31 30.08
N ALA A 40 -1.54 -3.70 30.56
CA ALA A 40 -2.35 -4.75 29.92
C ALA A 40 -3.25 -4.18 28.80
N ASP A 41 -4.00 -3.11 29.10
CA ASP A 41 -4.93 -2.50 28.14
C ASP A 41 -4.20 -1.87 26.94
N THR A 42 -2.99 -1.33 27.14
CA THR A 42 -2.17 -0.75 26.06
C THR A 42 -1.62 -1.82 25.10
N VAL A 43 -1.31 -3.02 25.60
CA VAL A 43 -0.87 -4.15 24.76
C VAL A 43 -2.05 -4.83 24.06
N ALA A 44 -3.19 -4.97 24.75
CA ALA A 44 -4.41 -5.53 24.17
C ALA A 44 -4.98 -4.64 23.05
N THR A 45 -5.02 -3.32 23.26
CA THR A 45 -5.47 -2.36 22.23
C THR A 45 -4.50 -2.26 21.06
N ALA A 46 -3.18 -2.36 21.29
CA ALA A 46 -2.19 -2.46 20.23
C ALA A 46 -2.39 -3.71 19.36
N HIS A 47 -2.59 -4.89 19.97
CA HIS A 47 -2.82 -6.14 19.22
C HIS A 47 -4.18 -6.16 18.50
N ALA A 48 -5.22 -5.52 19.04
CA ALA A 48 -6.52 -5.37 18.36
C ALA A 48 -6.41 -4.47 17.12
N ALA A 49 -5.75 -3.31 17.23
CA ALA A 49 -5.50 -2.41 16.10
C ALA A 49 -4.56 -3.04 15.04
N GLU A 50 -3.57 -3.82 15.48
CA GLU A 50 -2.69 -4.61 14.63
C GLU A 50 -3.46 -5.69 13.86
N ALA A 51 -4.37 -6.41 14.53
CA ALA A 51 -5.24 -7.40 13.89
C ALA A 51 -6.14 -6.77 12.81
N ASP A 52 -6.63 -5.55 13.01
CA ASP A 52 -7.52 -4.88 12.07
C ASP A 52 -6.79 -4.38 10.80
N VAL A 53 -5.56 -3.85 10.96
CA VAL A 53 -4.67 -3.53 9.83
C VAL A 53 -4.26 -4.80 9.07
N ILE A 54 -3.98 -5.91 9.78
CA ILE A 54 -3.66 -7.20 9.16
C ILE A 54 -4.89 -7.81 8.49
N ALA A 55 -6.10 -7.67 9.04
CA ALA A 55 -7.33 -8.17 8.42
C ALA A 55 -7.61 -7.43 7.11
N HIS A 56 -7.50 -6.10 7.10
CA HIS A 56 -7.63 -5.30 5.87
C HIS A 56 -6.50 -5.58 4.87
N ALA A 57 -5.26 -5.80 5.33
CA ALA A 57 -4.15 -6.21 4.48
C ALA A 57 -4.33 -7.64 3.93
N ALA A 58 -4.89 -8.56 4.72
CA ALA A 58 -5.20 -9.93 4.29
C ALA A 58 -6.35 -9.93 3.28
N VAL A 59 -7.37 -9.08 3.43
CA VAL A 59 -8.41 -8.85 2.42
C VAL A 59 -7.78 -8.26 1.15
N ALA A 60 -6.94 -7.23 1.26
CA ALA A 60 -6.25 -6.64 0.10
C ALA A 60 -5.33 -7.67 -0.62
N SER A 61 -4.51 -8.42 0.11
CA SER A 61 -3.66 -9.48 -0.45
C SER A 61 -4.47 -10.67 -0.99
N THR A 62 -5.62 -11.00 -0.39
CA THR A 62 -6.52 -12.04 -0.92
C THR A 62 -7.25 -11.56 -2.18
N VAL A 63 -7.61 -10.28 -2.28
CA VAL A 63 -8.12 -9.68 -3.52
C VAL A 63 -7.03 -9.65 -4.60
N VAL A 64 -5.79 -9.29 -4.27
CA VAL A 64 -4.66 -9.35 -5.21
C VAL A 64 -4.36 -10.78 -5.66
N ALA A 65 -4.40 -11.77 -4.75
CA ALA A 65 -4.16 -13.18 -5.08
C ALA A 65 -5.33 -13.82 -5.85
N ALA A 66 -6.59 -13.51 -5.50
CA ALA A 66 -7.77 -13.99 -6.20
C ALA A 66 -7.87 -13.38 -7.60
N THR A 67 -7.57 -12.09 -7.75
CA THR A 67 -7.48 -11.49 -9.08
C THR A 67 -6.35 -12.13 -9.90
N ALA A 68 -5.18 -12.43 -9.31
CA ALA A 68 -4.11 -13.18 -9.98
C ALA A 68 -4.54 -14.58 -10.47
N ALA A 69 -5.39 -15.28 -9.72
CA ALA A 69 -5.97 -16.57 -10.14
C ALA A 69 -6.96 -16.39 -11.31
N ASP A 70 -7.84 -15.39 -11.26
CA ASP A 70 -8.76 -15.01 -12.34
C ASP A 70 -8.06 -14.37 -13.57
N TYR A 71 -6.76 -14.06 -13.48
CA TYR A 71 -6.00 -13.46 -14.59
C TYR A 71 -5.37 -14.46 -15.56
N GLY A 72 -5.44 -15.77 -15.28
CA GLY A 72 -5.17 -16.83 -16.26
C GLY A 72 -3.69 -17.05 -16.60
N ALA A 73 -2.85 -17.35 -15.60
CA ALA A 73 -1.54 -17.94 -15.84
C ALA A 73 -1.67 -19.45 -16.11
N ALA A 74 -1.37 -19.90 -17.33
CA ALA A 74 -1.41 -21.32 -17.69
C ALA A 74 -0.28 -22.12 -17.00
N PRO A 75 -0.55 -23.32 -16.45
CA PRO A 75 0.43 -24.04 -15.64
C PRO A 75 1.38 -24.92 -16.46
N HIS A 76 2.68 -24.67 -16.35
CA HIS A 76 3.73 -25.63 -16.75
C HIS A 76 4.63 -26.00 -15.56
N SER A 77 4.25 -27.09 -14.88
CA SER A 77 5.10 -28.12 -14.24
C SER A 77 4.36 -28.75 -13.05
N VAL A 78 4.14 -30.06 -13.13
CA VAL A 78 3.41 -30.84 -12.12
C VAL A 78 4.42 -31.42 -11.12
N SER A 79 4.52 -30.82 -9.92
CA SER A 79 4.93 -31.50 -8.68
C SER A 79 4.76 -30.67 -7.41
N VAL A 80 4.76 -29.32 -7.51
CA VAL A 80 4.85 -28.41 -6.34
C VAL A 80 3.51 -28.25 -5.56
N ALA A 81 2.37 -28.56 -6.16
CA ALA A 81 1.06 -28.39 -5.52
C ALA A 81 0.84 -29.29 -4.28
N GLY A 82 1.43 -30.49 -4.27
CA GLY A 82 1.25 -31.46 -3.17
C GLY A 82 1.97 -31.06 -1.87
N THR A 83 3.14 -30.41 -1.98
CA THR A 83 3.93 -30.00 -0.81
C THR A 83 3.39 -28.71 -0.17
N ALA A 84 2.89 -27.77 -0.97
CA ALA A 84 2.27 -26.54 -0.47
C ALA A 84 1.01 -26.81 0.38
N ALA A 85 0.14 -27.74 -0.05
CA ALA A 85 -1.06 -28.10 0.69
C ALA A 85 -0.75 -28.76 2.06
N HIS A 86 0.30 -29.58 2.13
CA HIS A 86 0.74 -30.19 3.40
C HIS A 86 1.34 -29.16 4.36
N ALA A 87 2.14 -28.20 3.86
CA ALA A 87 2.69 -27.12 4.67
C ALA A 87 1.60 -26.21 5.27
N ALA A 88 0.58 -25.86 4.49
CA ALA A 88 -0.55 -25.06 4.94
C ALA A 88 -1.38 -25.77 6.05
N ALA A 89 -1.64 -27.08 5.89
CA ALA A 89 -2.33 -27.87 6.90
C ALA A 89 -1.54 -28.01 8.20
N ALA A 90 -0.21 -28.20 8.11
CA ALA A 90 0.67 -28.26 9.28
C ALA A 90 0.71 -26.92 10.04
N GLY A 91 0.84 -25.79 9.34
CA GLY A 91 0.81 -24.45 9.94
C GLY A 91 -0.50 -24.13 10.66
N ALA A 92 -1.64 -24.46 10.05
CA ALA A 92 -2.96 -24.28 10.66
C ALA A 92 -3.16 -25.14 11.94
N THR A 93 -2.51 -26.32 11.99
CA THR A 93 -2.58 -27.22 13.16
C THR A 93 -1.72 -26.68 14.31
N ALA A 94 -0.51 -26.18 14.02
CA ALA A 94 0.36 -25.56 15.02
C ALA A 94 -0.26 -24.28 15.64
N ALA A 95 -0.91 -23.45 14.81
CA ALA A 95 -1.61 -22.24 15.28
C ALA A 95 -2.79 -22.56 16.22
N ARG A 96 -3.51 -23.68 15.99
CA ARG A 96 -4.59 -24.14 16.87
C ARG A 96 -4.09 -24.68 18.21
N ALA A 97 -2.93 -25.34 18.24
CA ALA A 97 -2.33 -25.81 19.49
C ALA A 97 -1.95 -24.62 20.40
N ALA A 98 -1.24 -23.63 19.85
CA ALA A 98 -0.83 -22.43 20.59
C ALA A 98 -2.03 -21.64 21.15
N ALA A 99 -3.16 -21.59 20.44
CA ALA A 99 -4.38 -20.93 20.92
C ALA A 99 -5.06 -21.69 22.08
N ALA A 100 -4.94 -23.02 22.14
CA ALA A 100 -5.51 -23.84 23.20
C ALA A 100 -4.74 -23.69 24.53
N ASP A 101 -3.40 -23.63 24.46
CA ASP A 101 -2.54 -23.45 25.64
C ASP A 101 -2.74 -22.07 26.29
N ILE A 102 -3.00 -21.03 25.50
CA ILE A 102 -3.32 -19.68 26.00
C ILE A 102 -4.69 -19.66 26.72
N ALA A 103 -5.68 -20.40 26.21
CA ALA A 103 -7.00 -20.48 26.85
C ALA A 103 -6.97 -21.23 28.20
N ALA A 104 -6.10 -22.23 28.34
CA ALA A 104 -5.95 -23.00 29.58
C ALA A 104 -5.36 -22.17 30.75
N ALA A 105 -4.54 -21.15 30.45
CA ALA A 105 -3.88 -20.32 31.46
C ALA A 105 -4.80 -19.30 32.15
N ALA A 106 -5.96 -18.98 31.58
CA ALA A 106 -6.88 -17.95 32.10
C ALA A 106 -7.98 -18.49 33.04
N GLY A 107 -8.06 -19.82 33.23
CA GLY A 107 -9.25 -20.50 33.74
C GLY A 107 -9.26 -20.95 35.20
N THR A 108 -8.64 -20.23 36.15
CA THR A 108 -8.64 -20.63 37.58
C THR A 108 -8.80 -19.47 38.59
N ALA A 109 -9.98 -18.87 38.64
CA ALA A 109 -10.41 -18.08 39.81
C ALA A 109 -11.93 -18.13 40.04
N ALA A 110 -12.32 -18.16 41.32
CA ALA A 110 -13.67 -18.00 41.86
C ALA A 110 -14.76 -19.04 41.47
N ALA A 111 -14.95 -20.02 42.34
CA ALA A 111 -16.24 -20.66 42.58
C ALA A 111 -16.64 -20.49 44.05
N THR A 112 -17.87 -20.03 44.36
CA THR A 112 -18.82 -20.61 45.34
C THR A 112 -19.96 -19.65 45.76
N THR A 113 -21.07 -20.26 46.20
CA THR A 113 -22.22 -19.74 46.98
C THR A 113 -23.31 -18.85 46.33
N ALA A 114 -24.42 -19.53 45.99
CA ALA A 114 -25.78 -19.35 46.53
C ALA A 114 -26.64 -18.10 46.22
N ALA A 115 -27.64 -18.34 45.36
CA ALA A 115 -29.05 -17.90 45.39
C ALA A 115 -29.51 -16.74 46.31
N ASP A 116 -30.23 -15.78 45.72
CA ASP A 116 -31.67 -15.61 46.04
C ASP A 116 -32.47 -14.88 44.93
N THR A 117 -33.80 -14.94 45.00
CA THR A 117 -34.74 -14.38 43.99
C THR A 117 -35.12 -12.91 44.20
N ALA A 118 -35.10 -12.08 43.15
CA ALA A 118 -36.01 -10.92 43.01
C ALA A 118 -36.08 -10.39 41.56
N THR A 119 -37.30 -10.05 41.11
CA THR A 119 -37.58 -9.39 39.83
C THR A 119 -37.28 -7.89 39.89
N ALA A 120 -36.39 -7.39 39.03
CA ALA A 120 -36.26 -5.96 38.75
C ALA A 120 -35.80 -5.72 37.30
N THR A 121 -36.45 -4.75 36.65
CA THR A 121 -36.25 -4.39 35.24
C THR A 121 -34.84 -3.81 35.00
N SER A 122 -33.96 -4.54 34.32
CA SER A 122 -32.65 -4.03 33.93
C SER A 122 -32.65 -3.47 32.51
N ILE A 123 -32.15 -2.24 32.37
CA ILE A 123 -31.80 -1.62 31.10
C ILE A 123 -30.76 -2.51 30.42
N ALA A 124 -30.93 -2.81 29.13
CA ALA A 124 -29.99 -3.63 28.39
C ALA A 124 -28.59 -2.99 28.42
N ALA A 125 -27.59 -3.76 28.86
CA ALA A 125 -26.19 -3.34 28.84
C ALA A 125 -25.75 -3.03 27.39
N PRO A 126 -24.84 -2.07 27.18
CA PRO A 126 -24.34 -1.78 25.83
C PRO A 126 -23.62 -3.01 25.28
N VAL A 127 -24.05 -3.46 24.10
CA VAL A 127 -23.41 -4.56 23.36
C VAL A 127 -21.98 -4.15 23.01
N PRO A 128 -20.95 -5.00 23.22
CA PRO A 128 -19.58 -4.66 22.88
C PRO A 128 -19.42 -4.37 21.38
N LEU A 129 -18.89 -3.20 21.05
CA LEU A 129 -18.57 -2.75 19.69
C LEU A 129 -17.30 -3.41 19.14
N HIS A 130 -17.18 -4.75 19.18
CA HIS A 130 -16.29 -5.54 18.30
C HIS A 130 -16.47 -7.07 18.47
N GLU A 131 -17.63 -7.61 18.10
CA GLU A 131 -17.63 -8.96 17.53
C GLU A 131 -17.36 -8.83 16.03
N ALA A 132 -16.10 -9.03 15.63
CA ALA A 132 -15.70 -9.01 14.23
C ALA A 132 -16.36 -10.19 13.50
N ARG A 133 -17.53 -9.91 12.90
CA ARG A 133 -18.29 -10.88 12.12
C ARG A 133 -17.45 -11.31 10.92
N THR A 134 -16.87 -12.52 10.98
CA THR A 134 -16.11 -13.10 9.86
C THR A 134 -17.05 -13.22 8.67
N VAL A 135 -16.88 -12.34 7.68
CA VAL A 135 -17.74 -12.32 6.50
C VAL A 135 -17.55 -13.63 5.74
N ASP A 136 -18.63 -14.40 5.57
CA ASP A 136 -18.60 -15.61 4.74
C ASP A 136 -18.19 -15.23 3.32
N ALA A 137 -17.19 -15.92 2.76
CA ALA A 137 -16.73 -15.65 1.41
C ALA A 137 -17.85 -15.80 0.37
N ALA A 138 -18.83 -16.68 0.60
CA ALA A 138 -20.01 -16.80 -0.25
C ALA A 138 -21.04 -15.67 -0.01
N GLU A 139 -21.11 -15.08 1.19
CA GLU A 139 -21.90 -13.88 1.48
C GLU A 139 -21.29 -12.66 0.78
N MET A 140 -19.97 -12.45 0.93
CA MET A 140 -19.22 -11.42 0.20
C MET A 140 -19.34 -11.58 -1.32
N GLN A 141 -19.28 -12.80 -1.87
CA GLN A 141 -19.50 -13.03 -3.30
C GLN A 141 -20.93 -12.69 -3.74
N ARG A 142 -21.96 -12.98 -2.92
CA ARG A 142 -23.35 -12.59 -3.19
C ARG A 142 -23.53 -11.07 -3.18
N GLU A 143 -22.92 -10.37 -2.23
CA GLU A 143 -22.93 -8.90 -2.17
C GLU A 143 -22.21 -8.28 -3.38
N LEU A 144 -21.02 -8.78 -3.74
CA LEU A 144 -20.26 -8.33 -4.91
C LEU A 144 -20.98 -8.62 -6.24
N ALA A 145 -21.82 -9.66 -6.31
CA ALA A 145 -22.60 -9.96 -7.50
C ALA A 145 -23.63 -8.86 -7.84
N ALA A 146 -24.16 -8.15 -6.84
CA ALA A 146 -25.07 -7.02 -7.07
C ALA A 146 -24.38 -5.87 -7.84
N PHE A 147 -23.07 -5.65 -7.60
CA PHE A 147 -22.26 -4.67 -8.33
C PHE A 147 -21.83 -5.14 -9.74
N LYS A 148 -22.35 -6.29 -10.19
CA LYS A 148 -22.23 -6.85 -11.55
C LYS A 148 -23.59 -6.99 -12.25
N ASP A 149 -24.68 -6.49 -11.66
CA ASP A 149 -26.03 -6.59 -12.22
C ASP A 149 -26.15 -5.84 -13.56
N PRO A 150 -26.45 -6.54 -14.68
CA PRO A 150 -26.67 -5.92 -15.98
C PRO A 150 -27.87 -4.97 -16.05
N GLN A 151 -28.89 -5.13 -15.19
CA GLN A 151 -30.05 -4.22 -15.18
C GLN A 151 -29.67 -2.87 -14.58
N LEU A 152 -29.04 -2.89 -13.40
CA LEU A 152 -28.50 -1.70 -12.76
C LEU A 152 -27.45 -0.99 -13.64
N ALA A 153 -26.55 -1.74 -14.27
CA ALA A 153 -25.57 -1.18 -15.21
C ALA A 153 -26.24 -0.45 -16.39
N ARG A 154 -27.30 -1.00 -16.99
CA ARG A 154 -28.07 -0.32 -18.06
C ARG A 154 -28.73 0.97 -17.56
N GLY A 155 -29.38 0.92 -16.40
CA GLY A 155 -30.01 2.11 -15.80
C GLY A 155 -29.00 3.23 -15.52
N LEU A 156 -27.79 2.89 -15.10
CA LEU A 156 -26.68 3.84 -14.94
C LEU A 156 -26.18 4.38 -16.28
N ILE A 157 -25.99 3.55 -17.31
CA ILE A 157 -25.59 3.99 -18.66
C ILE A 157 -26.63 4.96 -19.27
N GLU A 158 -27.92 4.65 -19.14
CA GLU A 158 -28.99 5.56 -19.54
C GLU A 158 -28.94 6.88 -18.75
N SER A 159 -28.65 6.82 -17.45
CA SER A 159 -28.54 8.01 -16.60
C SER A 159 -27.34 8.87 -17.00
N ILE A 160 -26.18 8.26 -17.27
CA ILE A 160 -24.99 8.94 -17.81
C ILE A 160 -25.33 9.64 -19.13
N GLY A 161 -25.98 8.93 -20.07
CA GLY A 161 -26.41 9.52 -21.35
C GLY A 161 -27.41 10.67 -21.18
N LYS A 162 -28.36 10.54 -20.24
CA LYS A 162 -29.34 11.59 -19.91
C LYS A 162 -28.70 12.80 -19.21
N LEU A 163 -27.64 12.60 -18.43
CA LEU A 163 -26.99 13.62 -17.59
C LEU A 163 -25.79 14.31 -18.25
N ALA A 164 -25.13 13.69 -19.23
CA ALA A 164 -23.93 14.23 -19.87
C ALA A 164 -24.10 15.69 -20.35
N PRO A 165 -23.08 16.55 -20.22
CA PRO A 165 -23.09 17.90 -20.78
C PRO A 165 -23.15 17.88 -22.32
N ALA A 166 -23.88 18.84 -22.92
CA ALA A 166 -24.07 18.90 -24.37
C ALA A 166 -22.75 19.13 -25.17
N GLY A 167 -21.73 19.68 -24.53
CA GLY A 167 -20.39 19.86 -25.11
C GLY A 167 -19.44 18.67 -24.91
N GLY A 168 -19.91 17.56 -24.31
CA GLY A 168 -19.05 16.48 -23.84
C GLY A 168 -18.36 16.81 -22.51
N ALA A 169 -17.53 15.87 -22.04
CA ALA A 169 -16.72 16.02 -20.82
C ALA A 169 -15.52 15.08 -20.86
N THR A 170 -14.34 15.53 -20.43
CA THR A 170 -13.18 14.67 -20.18
C THR A 170 -13.12 14.35 -18.69
N LEU A 171 -13.32 13.08 -18.35
CA LEU A 171 -13.13 12.56 -17.01
C LEU A 171 -11.82 11.79 -16.97
N MET A 172 -11.09 11.83 -15.86
CA MET A 172 -9.87 11.06 -15.68
C MET A 172 -9.99 10.16 -14.46
N GLU A 173 -9.73 8.87 -14.61
CA GLU A 173 -9.39 8.03 -13.46
C GLU A 173 -7.90 8.14 -13.15
N VAL A 174 -7.58 8.04 -11.86
CA VAL A 174 -6.22 8.14 -11.33
C VAL A 174 -5.90 6.92 -10.46
N CYS A 175 -6.30 5.74 -10.94
CA CYS A 175 -6.08 4.46 -10.28
C CYS A 175 -5.91 3.33 -11.31
N GLY A 176 -4.76 2.66 -11.32
CA GLY A 176 -4.49 1.57 -12.27
C GLY A 176 -5.52 0.44 -12.23
N THR A 177 -6.07 0.12 -11.05
CA THR A 177 -7.20 -0.81 -10.91
C THR A 177 -8.46 -0.30 -11.65
N HIS A 178 -8.76 1.00 -11.61
CA HIS A 178 -9.84 1.60 -12.43
C HIS A 178 -9.48 1.61 -13.91
N THR A 179 -8.24 1.90 -14.30
CA THR A 179 -7.77 1.80 -15.69
C THR A 179 -8.11 0.44 -16.29
N VAL A 180 -7.81 -0.64 -15.55
CA VAL A 180 -8.09 -2.03 -15.91
C VAL A 180 -9.59 -2.33 -15.88
N ALA A 181 -10.32 -1.92 -14.83
CA ALA A 181 -11.76 -2.16 -14.72
C ALA A 181 -12.55 -1.52 -15.88
N ILE A 182 -12.23 -0.27 -16.22
CA ILE A 182 -12.83 0.47 -17.35
C ILE A 182 -12.49 -0.21 -18.69
N ALA A 183 -11.26 -0.71 -18.85
CA ALA A 183 -10.83 -1.40 -20.06
C ALA A 183 -11.51 -2.77 -20.23
N ARG A 184 -11.40 -3.63 -19.22
CA ARG A 184 -11.95 -5.00 -19.17
C ARG A 184 -13.46 -5.05 -19.42
N ASN A 185 -14.20 -4.07 -18.89
CA ASN A 185 -15.66 -4.00 -19.02
C ASN A 185 -16.12 -3.11 -20.19
N GLY A 186 -15.20 -2.64 -21.03
CA GLY A 186 -15.53 -1.84 -22.21
C GLY A 186 -16.17 -0.48 -21.94
N ILE A 187 -16.07 0.05 -20.70
CA ILE A 187 -16.84 1.23 -20.24
C ILE A 187 -16.58 2.46 -21.13
N ARG A 188 -15.38 2.63 -21.70
CA ARG A 188 -15.08 3.70 -22.67
C ARG A 188 -16.02 3.70 -23.88
N ASN A 189 -16.43 2.52 -24.36
CA ASN A 189 -17.32 2.35 -25.52
C ASN A 189 -18.80 2.55 -25.16
N LEU A 190 -19.13 2.67 -23.88
CA LEU A 190 -20.48 2.91 -23.35
C LEU A 190 -20.73 4.39 -23.04
N MET A 191 -19.72 5.24 -23.17
CA MET A 191 -19.82 6.66 -22.90
C MET A 191 -20.55 7.39 -24.03
N PRO A 192 -21.36 8.42 -23.71
CA PRO A 192 -22.06 9.19 -24.73
C PRO A 192 -21.08 10.02 -25.59
N PRO A 193 -21.45 10.36 -26.84
CA PRO A 193 -20.60 11.13 -27.75
C PRO A 193 -20.02 12.40 -27.10
N GLY A 194 -18.73 12.65 -27.33
CA GLY A 194 -18.00 13.77 -26.71
C GLY A 194 -17.52 13.51 -25.27
N THR A 195 -17.90 12.41 -24.62
CA THR A 195 -17.33 12.03 -23.32
C THR A 195 -16.04 11.22 -23.51
N ARG A 196 -14.95 11.67 -22.89
CA ARG A 196 -13.62 11.02 -22.91
C ARG A 196 -13.28 10.50 -21.51
N LEU A 197 -12.88 9.24 -21.41
CA LEU A 197 -12.29 8.67 -20.19
C LEU A 197 -10.78 8.54 -20.35
N ALA A 198 -10.05 9.50 -19.79
CA ALA A 198 -8.60 9.50 -19.70
C ALA A 198 -8.11 8.62 -18.53
N SER A 199 -6.85 8.23 -18.61
CA SER A 199 -6.14 7.51 -17.54
C SER A 199 -4.97 8.37 -17.09
N GLY A 200 -4.91 8.67 -15.80
CA GLY A 200 -3.91 9.54 -15.19
C GLY A 200 -2.75 8.76 -14.55
N PRO A 201 -2.03 9.39 -13.60
CA PRO A 201 -0.83 8.83 -12.97
C PRO A 201 -1.16 7.78 -11.89
N GLY A 202 -2.15 6.91 -12.12
CA GLY A 202 -2.74 6.01 -11.14
C GLY A 202 -2.00 4.68 -10.86
N CYS A 203 -0.82 4.47 -11.48
CA CYS A 203 -0.03 3.25 -11.35
C CYS A 203 1.32 3.58 -10.67
N PRO A 204 1.58 3.17 -9.41
CA PRO A 204 2.76 3.59 -8.65
C PRO A 204 4.08 3.13 -9.30
N VAL A 205 4.09 1.94 -9.89
CA VAL A 205 5.21 1.40 -10.68
C VAL A 205 5.47 2.23 -11.94
N CYS A 206 4.41 2.70 -12.60
CA CYS A 206 4.50 3.48 -13.82
C CYS A 206 5.05 4.90 -13.58
N VAL A 207 4.68 5.52 -12.46
CA VAL A 207 5.15 6.88 -12.10
C VAL A 207 6.50 6.90 -11.38
N THR A 208 7.03 5.73 -10.98
CA THR A 208 8.37 5.63 -10.39
C THR A 208 9.42 6.08 -11.42
N SER A 209 10.32 6.99 -11.03
CA SER A 209 11.22 7.67 -11.96
C SER A 209 12.32 6.72 -12.45
N ASN A 210 12.94 6.98 -13.60
CA ASN A 210 14.08 6.16 -14.05
C ASN A 210 15.22 6.18 -13.03
N ARG A 211 15.47 7.31 -12.39
CA ARG A 211 16.47 7.44 -11.32
C ARG A 211 16.18 6.52 -10.12
N ASP A 212 14.91 6.36 -9.75
CA ASP A 212 14.52 5.43 -8.68
C ASP A 212 14.84 3.97 -9.10
N ILE A 213 14.51 3.61 -10.36
CA ILE A 213 14.81 2.28 -10.92
C ILE A 213 16.32 2.03 -11.00
N ASP A 214 17.09 3.01 -11.48
CA ASP A 214 18.56 2.96 -11.55
C ASP A 214 19.18 2.79 -10.16
N THR A 215 18.60 3.44 -9.14
CA THR A 215 19.04 3.30 -7.74
C THR A 215 18.78 1.88 -7.22
N VAL A 216 17.64 1.28 -7.54
CA VAL A 216 17.32 -0.12 -7.19
C VAL A 216 18.23 -1.11 -7.93
N ILE A 217 18.55 -0.86 -9.19
CA ILE A 217 19.52 -1.63 -9.97
C ILE A 217 20.93 -1.52 -9.37
N ALA A 218 21.35 -0.32 -8.96
CA ALA A 218 22.63 -0.10 -8.29
C ALA A 218 22.71 -0.84 -6.95
N LEU A 219 21.65 -0.81 -6.13
CA LEU A 219 21.54 -1.61 -4.90
C LEU A 219 21.67 -3.11 -5.18
N ALA A 220 21.08 -3.61 -6.27
CA ALA A 220 21.17 -5.03 -6.67
C ALA A 220 22.60 -5.49 -7.05
N ARG A 221 23.48 -4.53 -7.41
CA ARG A 221 24.88 -4.81 -7.80
C ARG A 221 25.82 -4.92 -6.58
N ILE A 222 25.39 -4.48 -5.41
CA ILE A 222 26.19 -4.50 -4.17
C ILE A 222 26.37 -5.95 -3.68
N PRO A 223 27.58 -6.38 -3.29
CA PRO A 223 27.82 -7.70 -2.73
C PRO A 223 26.93 -8.00 -1.51
N ASN A 224 26.50 -9.25 -1.38
CA ASN A 224 25.64 -9.78 -0.30
C ASN A 224 24.22 -9.17 -0.17
N VAL A 225 23.87 -8.15 -0.95
CA VAL A 225 22.49 -7.65 -1.03
C VAL A 225 21.57 -8.64 -1.74
N THR A 226 20.35 -8.78 -1.22
CA THR A 226 19.20 -9.41 -1.89
C THR A 226 18.09 -8.38 -2.02
N ILE A 227 17.67 -8.10 -3.26
CA ILE A 227 16.51 -7.24 -3.52
C ILE A 227 15.23 -8.06 -3.32
N ALA A 228 14.36 -7.62 -2.41
CA ALA A 228 12.99 -8.12 -2.28
C ALA A 228 12.03 -7.12 -2.95
N THR A 229 11.25 -7.56 -3.93
CA THR A 229 10.38 -6.66 -4.71
C THR A 229 9.11 -7.34 -5.21
N PHE A 230 8.08 -6.56 -5.56
CA PHE A 230 6.91 -7.06 -6.26
C PHE A 230 7.26 -7.52 -7.70
N GLY A 231 6.47 -8.44 -8.24
CA GLY A 231 6.81 -9.12 -9.49
C GLY A 231 6.90 -8.22 -10.72
N ASP A 232 6.08 -7.17 -10.82
CA ASP A 232 6.07 -6.27 -11.98
C ASP A 232 7.31 -5.34 -12.01
N MET A 233 7.73 -4.83 -10.85
CA MET A 233 8.97 -4.07 -10.68
C MET A 233 10.22 -4.79 -11.23
N THR A 234 10.25 -6.12 -11.24
CA THR A 234 11.41 -6.88 -11.77
C THR A 234 11.69 -6.59 -13.25
N ARG A 235 10.65 -6.31 -14.04
CA ARG A 235 10.73 -6.12 -15.49
C ARG A 235 10.81 -4.65 -15.90
N VAL A 236 10.72 -3.70 -14.97
CA VAL A 236 10.77 -2.27 -15.29
C VAL A 236 12.17 -1.91 -15.82
N PRO A 237 12.29 -1.32 -17.03
CA PRO A 237 13.57 -0.88 -17.54
C PRO A 237 14.06 0.37 -16.79
N GLY A 238 15.30 0.30 -16.32
CA GLY A 238 16.11 1.48 -16.00
C GLY A 238 16.89 1.95 -17.23
N SER A 239 18.00 2.65 -17.00
CA SER A 239 18.81 3.28 -18.04
C SER A 239 19.54 2.28 -18.95
N THR A 240 20.25 1.31 -18.37
CA THR A 240 20.96 0.26 -19.14
C THR A 240 20.45 -1.16 -18.86
N SER A 241 19.76 -1.37 -17.73
CA SER A 241 19.42 -2.70 -17.21
C SER A 241 17.98 -2.76 -16.65
N SER A 242 17.64 -3.88 -16.03
CA SER A 242 16.43 -4.10 -15.22
C SER A 242 16.75 -5.16 -14.16
N LEU A 243 15.96 -5.25 -13.09
CA LEU A 243 16.21 -6.27 -12.05
C LEU A 243 16.19 -7.71 -12.61
N LEU A 244 15.36 -8.01 -13.62
CA LEU A 244 15.38 -9.30 -14.30
C LEU A 244 16.70 -9.54 -15.07
N LYS A 245 17.29 -8.50 -15.68
CA LYS A 245 18.62 -8.61 -16.32
C LYS A 245 19.74 -8.78 -15.29
N GLU A 246 19.69 -8.03 -14.19
CA GLU A 246 20.65 -8.20 -13.08
C GLU A 246 20.54 -9.60 -12.46
N GLN A 247 19.32 -10.13 -12.29
CA GLN A 247 19.09 -11.50 -11.82
C GLN A 247 19.69 -12.55 -12.78
N ALA A 248 19.51 -12.36 -14.10
CA ALA A 248 20.17 -13.19 -15.11
C ALA A 248 21.70 -13.06 -15.11
N ALA A 249 22.25 -11.92 -14.66
CA ALA A 249 23.67 -11.70 -14.40
C ALA A 249 24.13 -12.21 -13.02
N GLY A 250 23.30 -12.98 -12.30
CA GLY A 250 23.64 -13.61 -11.02
C GLY A 250 23.41 -12.76 -9.77
N ARG A 251 22.77 -11.59 -9.88
CA ARG A 251 22.37 -10.78 -8.71
C ARG A 251 21.19 -11.42 -7.99
N SER A 252 21.12 -11.23 -6.67
CA SER A 252 20.06 -11.84 -5.86
C SER A 252 18.82 -10.95 -5.87
N VAL A 253 17.79 -11.39 -6.59
CA VAL A 253 16.46 -10.76 -6.64
C VAL A 253 15.43 -11.82 -6.25
N GLN A 254 14.58 -11.48 -5.29
CA GLN A 254 13.50 -12.30 -4.76
C GLN A 254 12.16 -11.58 -4.98
N ILE A 255 11.23 -12.27 -5.64
CA ILE A 255 9.84 -11.78 -5.74
C ILE A 255 9.13 -12.06 -4.42
N VAL A 256 8.40 -11.07 -3.92
CA VAL A 256 7.56 -11.12 -2.73
C VAL A 256 6.16 -10.56 -3.04
N TYR A 257 5.18 -10.92 -2.22
CA TYR A 257 3.78 -10.46 -2.30
C TYR A 257 3.42 -9.47 -1.19
N SER A 258 4.22 -9.39 -0.12
CA SER A 258 4.07 -8.40 0.94
C SER A 258 5.42 -7.89 1.49
N PRO A 259 5.45 -6.71 2.15
CA PRO A 259 6.60 -6.27 2.93
C PRO A 259 6.95 -7.23 4.09
N LEU A 260 5.98 -8.01 4.60
CA LEU A 260 6.20 -8.98 5.67
C LEU A 260 6.98 -10.22 5.16
N ASP A 261 6.82 -10.59 3.89
CA ASP A 261 7.61 -11.67 3.27
C ASP A 261 9.10 -11.27 3.23
N ALA A 262 9.39 -9.98 3.01
CA ALA A 262 10.75 -9.46 3.02
C ALA A 262 11.35 -9.43 4.44
N LEU A 263 10.55 -9.19 5.48
CA LEU A 263 10.97 -9.41 6.87
C LEU A 263 11.27 -10.87 7.17
N ALA A 264 10.39 -11.78 6.73
CA ALA A 264 10.58 -13.22 6.90
C ALA A 264 11.87 -13.68 6.20
N LEU A 265 12.15 -13.16 5.00
CA LEU A 265 13.41 -13.38 4.28
C LEU A 265 14.64 -12.87 5.07
N ALA A 266 14.55 -11.69 5.69
CA ALA A 266 15.63 -11.12 6.50
C ALA A 266 15.91 -11.98 7.76
N ALA A 267 14.87 -12.42 8.45
CA ALA A 267 15.00 -13.31 9.60
C ALA A 267 15.56 -14.70 9.22
N GLN A 268 15.21 -15.22 8.04
CA GLN A 268 15.70 -16.51 7.54
C GLN A 268 17.13 -16.47 6.97
N ARG A 269 17.64 -15.28 6.62
CA ARG A 269 18.96 -15.09 5.99
C ARG A 269 19.78 -14.00 6.67
N PRO A 270 20.21 -14.21 7.93
CA PRO A 270 20.98 -13.22 8.69
C PRO A 270 22.35 -12.89 8.05
N GLU A 271 22.84 -13.74 7.13
CA GLU A 271 24.07 -13.53 6.35
C GLU A 271 23.88 -12.62 5.12
N ARG A 272 22.64 -12.20 4.82
CA ARG A 272 22.28 -11.38 3.67
C ARG A 272 21.66 -10.05 4.10
N GLU A 273 22.03 -9.01 3.37
CA GLU A 273 21.39 -7.69 3.48
C GLU A 273 20.13 -7.69 2.61
N ILE A 274 18.95 -7.66 3.22
CA ILE A 274 17.66 -7.64 2.52
C ILE A 274 17.21 -6.19 2.31
N VAL A 275 17.07 -5.80 1.05
CA VAL A 275 16.55 -4.49 0.64
C VAL A 275 15.17 -4.69 0.04
N PHE A 276 14.13 -4.23 0.74
CA PHE A 276 12.78 -4.20 0.18
C PHE A 276 12.56 -2.94 -0.69
N VAL A 277 12.00 -3.12 -1.89
CA VAL A 277 11.70 -2.02 -2.82
C VAL A 277 10.33 -1.44 -2.48
N GLY A 278 10.31 -0.40 -1.65
CA GLY A 278 9.13 0.35 -1.23
C GLY A 278 8.61 1.28 -2.32
N VAL A 279 7.94 0.70 -3.32
CA VAL A 279 7.17 1.44 -4.33
C VAL A 279 5.68 1.25 -4.06
N GLY A 280 4.92 2.35 -4.08
CA GLY A 280 3.49 2.33 -3.85
C GLY A 280 2.94 3.71 -3.50
N PHE A 281 1.62 3.80 -3.50
CA PHE A 281 0.88 4.95 -3.00
C PHE A 281 0.50 4.75 -1.52
N GLU A 282 -0.40 5.58 -1.00
CA GLU A 282 -0.84 5.55 0.39
C GLU A 282 -1.47 4.21 0.80
N THR A 283 -1.87 3.37 -0.15
CA THR A 283 -2.27 1.96 0.07
C THR A 283 -1.13 1.05 0.54
N THR A 284 0.09 1.29 0.06
CA THR A 284 1.27 0.44 0.33
C THR A 284 2.16 1.01 1.43
N THR A 285 2.28 2.34 1.50
CA THR A 285 3.10 3.05 2.50
C THR A 285 2.88 2.59 3.95
N PRO A 286 1.64 2.41 4.48
CA PRO A 286 1.44 1.98 5.87
C PRO A 286 1.89 0.53 6.11
N LEU A 287 1.81 -0.35 5.10
CA LEU A 287 2.31 -1.73 5.21
C LEU A 287 3.83 -1.76 5.32
N VAL A 288 4.52 -0.84 4.65
CA VAL A 288 5.98 -0.68 4.73
C VAL A 288 6.40 0.00 6.03
N ALA A 289 5.60 0.96 6.54
CA ALA A 289 5.79 1.50 7.88
C ALA A 289 5.69 0.40 8.95
N MET A 290 4.67 -0.46 8.89
CA MET A 290 4.53 -1.61 9.80
C MET A 290 5.69 -2.59 9.65
N ALA A 291 6.20 -2.81 8.44
CA ALA A 291 7.37 -3.66 8.25
C ALA A 291 8.63 -3.06 8.93
N ILE A 292 8.86 -1.75 8.79
CA ILE A 292 9.97 -1.04 9.47
C ILE A 292 9.82 -1.11 10.99
N LYS A 293 8.62 -0.86 11.54
CA LYS A 293 8.37 -0.97 13.00
C LYS A 293 8.58 -2.39 13.52
N ARG A 294 8.14 -3.42 12.78
CA ARG A 294 8.36 -4.83 13.15
C ARG A 294 9.84 -5.22 13.07
N ALA A 295 10.57 -4.77 12.06
CA ALA A 295 12.02 -4.93 11.99
C ALA A 295 12.73 -4.27 13.18
N ALA A 296 12.24 -3.10 13.63
CA ALA A 296 12.77 -2.41 14.80
C ALA A 296 12.52 -3.16 16.11
N ALA A 297 11.29 -3.65 16.32
CA ALA A 297 10.91 -4.42 17.51
C ALA A 297 11.64 -5.78 17.59
N ALA A 298 11.92 -6.41 16.45
CA ALA A 298 12.67 -7.67 16.36
C ALA A 298 14.21 -7.48 16.25
N ASP A 299 14.71 -6.24 16.32
CA ASP A 299 16.11 -5.86 16.09
C ASP A 299 16.77 -6.49 14.83
N LEU A 300 16.00 -6.58 13.73
CA LEU A 300 16.49 -7.11 12.45
C LEU A 300 17.45 -6.13 11.78
N LYS A 301 18.75 -6.34 12.02
CA LYS A 301 19.86 -5.48 11.55
C LYS A 301 20.14 -5.56 10.06
N ASN A 302 19.63 -6.56 9.37
CA ASN A 302 19.87 -6.84 7.95
C ASN A 302 18.65 -6.55 7.05
N PHE A 303 17.63 -5.86 7.58
CA PHE A 303 16.49 -5.39 6.80
C PHE A 303 16.60 -3.89 6.53
N THR A 304 16.35 -3.49 5.28
CA THR A 304 16.25 -2.09 4.86
C THR A 304 15.19 -1.92 3.77
N VAL A 305 14.78 -0.69 3.54
CA VAL A 305 13.79 -0.29 2.55
C VAL A 305 14.39 0.79 1.64
N PHE A 306 14.27 0.60 0.33
CA PHE A 306 14.36 1.69 -0.64
C PHE A 306 12.99 2.36 -0.73
N ALA A 307 12.81 3.51 -0.08
CA ALA A 307 11.53 4.22 -0.04
C ALA A 307 11.38 5.13 -1.27
N ALA A 308 10.59 4.70 -2.25
CA ALA A 308 10.17 5.48 -3.41
C ALA A 308 8.65 5.72 -3.43
N HIS A 309 8.02 5.59 -2.26
CA HIS A 309 6.61 5.86 -2.01
C HIS A 309 6.21 7.28 -2.38
N LYS A 310 4.97 7.42 -2.85
CA LYS A 310 4.41 8.63 -3.44
C LYS A 310 2.99 8.88 -2.89
N ASN A 311 2.51 10.12 -2.91
CA ASN A 311 1.15 10.48 -2.50
C ASN A 311 0.39 11.23 -3.61
N MET A 312 -0.92 11.04 -3.65
CA MET A 312 -1.77 11.50 -4.74
C MET A 312 -2.01 13.02 -4.80
N PRO A 313 -2.23 13.78 -3.70
CA PRO A 313 -2.67 15.17 -3.78
C PRO A 313 -1.79 16.07 -4.68
N GLY A 314 -0.47 16.00 -4.53
CA GLY A 314 0.46 16.79 -5.37
C GLY A 314 0.46 16.37 -6.84
N ALA A 315 0.26 15.09 -7.14
CA ALA A 315 0.13 14.61 -8.52
C ALA A 315 -1.19 15.06 -9.18
N LEU A 316 -2.29 15.07 -8.43
CA LEU A 316 -3.58 15.56 -8.91
C LEU A 316 -3.55 17.07 -9.18
N GLU A 317 -2.89 17.84 -8.30
CA GLU A 317 -2.67 19.27 -8.52
C GLU A 317 -1.82 19.51 -9.77
N ALA A 318 -0.72 18.75 -9.97
CA ALA A 318 0.11 18.87 -11.17
C ALA A 318 -0.67 18.56 -12.47
N ILE A 319 -1.57 17.57 -12.46
CA ILE A 319 -2.42 17.23 -13.61
C ILE A 319 -3.45 18.31 -13.93
N ILE A 320 -4.13 18.86 -12.91
CA ILE A 320 -5.16 19.91 -13.13
C ILE A 320 -4.55 21.21 -13.67
N ASN A 321 -3.29 21.51 -13.32
CA ASN A 321 -2.59 22.70 -13.80
C ASN A 321 -1.84 22.47 -15.14
N ASP A 322 -1.92 21.29 -15.77
CA ASP A 322 -1.29 21.07 -17.08
C ASP A 322 -2.11 21.74 -18.20
N PRO A 323 -1.59 22.77 -18.89
CA PRO A 323 -2.34 23.51 -19.91
C PRO A 323 -2.63 22.70 -21.18
N GLN A 324 -2.03 21.52 -21.34
CA GLN A 324 -2.31 20.60 -22.43
C GLN A 324 -3.55 19.72 -22.14
N LEU A 325 -4.06 19.74 -20.91
CA LEU A 325 -5.22 18.98 -20.48
C LEU A 325 -6.43 19.90 -20.24
N LYS A 326 -7.52 19.60 -20.94
CA LYS A 326 -8.85 20.03 -20.49
C LYS A 326 -9.48 18.86 -19.73
N LEU A 327 -9.48 18.96 -18.41
CA LEU A 327 -10.08 17.99 -17.50
C LEU A 327 -11.33 18.61 -16.85
N ASP A 328 -12.46 17.91 -16.92
CA ASP A 328 -13.73 18.41 -16.36
C ASP A 328 -14.06 17.73 -15.01
N ALA A 329 -13.57 16.50 -14.74
CA ALA A 329 -13.75 15.83 -13.44
C ALA A 329 -12.77 14.66 -13.19
N LEU A 330 -12.68 14.20 -11.93
CA LEU A 330 -11.86 13.07 -11.50
C LEU A 330 -12.68 11.87 -10.97
N ILE A 331 -12.33 10.67 -11.41
CA ILE A 331 -12.72 9.40 -10.78
C ILE A 331 -11.60 9.06 -9.78
N LEU A 332 -11.90 9.22 -8.49
CA LEU A 332 -10.91 9.17 -7.42
C LEU A 332 -10.68 7.74 -6.89
N PRO A 333 -9.44 7.39 -6.52
CA PRO A 333 -9.01 6.02 -6.24
C PRO A 333 -9.65 5.47 -4.96
N GLY A 334 -10.47 4.41 -5.07
CA GLY A 334 -11.14 3.79 -3.93
C GLY A 334 -10.18 3.35 -2.82
N HIS A 335 -9.16 2.56 -3.15
CA HIS A 335 -8.21 1.99 -2.18
C HIS A 335 -7.31 3.06 -1.52
N VAL A 336 -6.84 4.07 -2.26
CA VAL A 336 -6.09 5.17 -1.63
C VAL A 336 -6.99 5.94 -0.66
N SER A 337 -8.26 6.13 -1.02
CA SER A 337 -9.24 6.80 -0.17
C SER A 337 -9.66 6.00 1.05
N THR A 338 -9.51 4.66 1.08
CA THR A 338 -9.72 3.90 2.34
C THR A 338 -8.67 4.25 3.39
N ILE A 339 -7.48 4.69 2.95
CA ILE A 339 -6.39 5.15 3.82
C ILE A 339 -6.57 6.64 4.17
N ILE A 340 -6.70 7.51 3.16
CA ILE A 340 -6.61 8.97 3.38
C ILE A 340 -7.96 9.70 3.48
N GLY A 341 -9.07 8.99 3.26
CA GLY A 341 -10.42 9.56 3.28
C GLY A 341 -10.72 10.46 2.08
N ALA A 342 -11.68 11.36 2.25
CA ALA A 342 -12.09 12.32 1.23
C ALA A 342 -11.39 13.70 1.37
N ALA A 343 -11.05 14.09 2.59
CA ALA A 343 -10.53 15.44 2.89
C ALA A 343 -9.30 15.86 2.05
N PRO A 344 -8.29 15.01 1.77
CA PRO A 344 -7.13 15.38 0.96
C PRO A 344 -7.43 15.69 -0.51
N TYR A 345 -8.64 15.41 -1.00
CA TYR A 345 -9.08 15.73 -2.35
C TYR A 345 -9.95 17.00 -2.41
N GLU A 346 -10.38 17.56 -1.27
CA GLU A 346 -11.32 18.70 -1.26
C GLU A 346 -10.78 19.95 -1.96
N PHE A 347 -9.46 20.09 -2.07
CA PHE A 347 -8.83 21.19 -2.78
C PHE A 347 -9.18 21.20 -4.29
N LEU A 348 -9.43 20.03 -4.91
CA LEU A 348 -9.80 19.93 -6.32
C LEU A 348 -11.09 20.71 -6.59
N ALA A 349 -12.10 20.48 -5.75
CA ALA A 349 -13.37 21.19 -5.77
C ALA A 349 -13.21 22.65 -5.33
N LYS A 350 -12.62 22.89 -4.15
CA LYS A 350 -12.58 24.21 -3.50
C LYS A 350 -11.67 25.24 -4.19
N LYS A 351 -10.55 24.81 -4.78
CA LYS A 351 -9.53 25.69 -5.40
C LYS A 351 -9.65 25.73 -6.92
N TYR A 352 -10.05 24.61 -7.55
CA TYR A 352 -10.04 24.46 -9.01
C TYR A 352 -11.43 24.28 -9.63
N GLY A 353 -12.49 24.09 -8.83
CA GLY A 353 -13.83 23.81 -9.36
C GLY A 353 -13.96 22.46 -10.05
N ILE A 354 -13.04 21.52 -9.78
CA ILE A 354 -13.03 20.18 -10.39
C ILE A 354 -13.78 19.21 -9.47
N PRO A 355 -14.98 18.72 -9.85
CA PRO A 355 -15.68 17.68 -9.11
C PRO A 355 -14.87 16.36 -9.11
N GLY A 356 -15.03 15.60 -8.02
CA GLY A 356 -14.41 14.30 -7.87
C GLY A 356 -15.36 13.30 -7.22
N VAL A 357 -15.32 12.04 -7.64
CA VAL A 357 -16.09 10.97 -6.98
C VAL A 357 -15.20 9.78 -6.66
N ILE A 358 -15.17 9.38 -5.39
CA ILE A 358 -14.42 8.22 -4.90
C ILE A 358 -15.22 6.95 -5.16
N THR A 359 -14.70 6.06 -6.02
CA THR A 359 -15.43 4.89 -6.54
C THR A 359 -14.75 3.57 -6.17
N GLY A 360 -15.58 2.51 -6.09
CA GLY A 360 -15.12 1.13 -6.06
C GLY A 360 -14.67 0.66 -7.45
N PHE A 361 -14.38 -0.62 -7.58
CA PHE A 361 -13.71 -1.20 -8.75
C PHE A 361 -14.62 -2.07 -9.62
N GLU A 362 -15.82 -2.39 -9.14
CA GLU A 362 -16.76 -3.19 -9.91
C GLU A 362 -17.47 -2.35 -10.98
N PRO A 363 -18.01 -2.95 -12.06
CA PRO A 363 -18.56 -2.19 -13.19
C PRO A 363 -19.65 -1.19 -12.78
N VAL A 364 -20.52 -1.60 -11.85
CA VAL A 364 -21.57 -0.73 -11.29
C VAL A 364 -20.97 0.41 -10.46
N ASP A 365 -19.92 0.19 -9.67
CA ASP A 365 -19.28 1.24 -8.87
C ASP A 365 -18.75 2.38 -9.76
N VAL A 366 -18.07 1.99 -10.85
CA VAL A 366 -17.46 2.94 -11.79
C VAL A 366 -18.54 3.69 -12.57
N LEU A 367 -19.58 2.98 -13.05
CA LEU A 367 -20.73 3.62 -13.72
C LEU A 367 -21.52 4.54 -12.78
N GLN A 368 -21.70 4.16 -11.51
CA GLN A 368 -22.34 5.00 -10.50
C GLN A 368 -21.55 6.28 -10.25
N GLY A 369 -20.23 6.18 -10.11
CA GLY A 369 -19.36 7.35 -9.97
C GLY A 369 -19.41 8.28 -11.18
N ILE A 370 -19.37 7.74 -12.40
CA ILE A 370 -19.52 8.53 -13.62
C ILE A 370 -20.90 9.21 -13.65
N ALA A 371 -21.98 8.53 -13.26
CA ALA A 371 -23.32 9.12 -13.19
C ALA A 371 -23.39 10.27 -12.17
N MET A 372 -22.75 10.12 -11.00
CA MET A 372 -22.64 11.17 -9.98
C MET A 372 -21.84 12.37 -10.48
N ILE A 373 -20.72 12.15 -11.17
CA ILE A 373 -19.93 13.20 -11.83
C ILE A 373 -20.78 13.94 -12.87
N MET A 374 -21.47 13.22 -13.78
CA MET A 374 -22.30 13.85 -14.82
C MET A 374 -23.44 14.70 -14.23
N ARG A 375 -24.00 14.29 -13.09
CA ARG A 375 -24.96 15.09 -12.32
C ARG A 375 -24.34 16.39 -11.82
N GLN A 376 -23.18 16.33 -11.17
CA GLN A 376 -22.48 17.54 -10.70
C GLN A 376 -22.17 18.51 -11.85
N LEU A 377 -21.62 18.02 -12.95
CA LEU A 377 -21.30 18.82 -14.15
C LEU A 377 -22.55 19.47 -14.77
N ARG A 378 -23.70 18.78 -14.76
CA ARG A 378 -24.98 19.34 -15.23
C ARG A 378 -25.53 20.42 -14.32
N GLU A 379 -25.37 20.26 -13.01
CA GLU A 379 -25.87 21.18 -11.99
C GLU A 379 -24.92 22.38 -11.76
N GLY A 380 -23.74 22.38 -12.40
CA GLY A 380 -22.72 23.41 -12.19
C GLY A 380 -22.07 23.34 -10.80
N ARG A 381 -22.10 22.18 -10.15
CA ARG A 381 -21.50 21.94 -8.83
C ARG A 381 -20.13 21.29 -8.94
N ALA A 382 -19.28 21.55 -7.95
CA ALA A 382 -18.00 20.89 -7.78
C ALA A 382 -17.81 20.49 -6.31
N GLU A 383 -17.91 19.20 -6.04
CA GLU A 383 -17.83 18.57 -4.72
C GLU A 383 -17.07 17.25 -4.81
N ILE A 384 -16.53 16.78 -3.67
CA ILE A 384 -15.95 15.44 -3.53
C ILE A 384 -16.99 14.52 -2.91
N GLU A 385 -17.63 13.68 -3.72
CA GLU A 385 -18.65 12.73 -3.24
C GLU A 385 -18.03 11.31 -3.05
N ILE A 386 -18.49 10.55 -2.07
CA ILE A 386 -18.08 9.15 -1.86
C ILE A 386 -19.16 8.22 -2.42
N ALA A 387 -18.88 7.55 -3.54
CA ALA A 387 -19.71 6.44 -4.02
C ALA A 387 -19.33 5.12 -3.32
N TYR A 388 -18.06 4.95 -2.95
CA TYR A 388 -17.53 3.71 -2.35
C TYR A 388 -17.69 3.63 -0.82
N ALA A 389 -18.87 3.99 -0.31
CA ALA A 389 -19.13 4.10 1.14
C ALA A 389 -18.96 2.78 1.92
N ARG A 390 -18.95 1.62 1.25
CA ARG A 390 -18.69 0.31 1.87
C ARG A 390 -17.21 0.03 2.16
N GLY A 391 -16.28 0.80 1.57
CA GLY A 391 -14.84 0.67 1.81
C GLY A 391 -14.18 1.95 2.32
N VAL A 392 -14.78 3.12 2.08
CA VAL A 392 -14.19 4.43 2.38
C VAL A 392 -14.97 5.14 3.49
N MET A 393 -14.31 5.34 4.63
CA MET A 393 -14.74 6.29 5.64
C MET A 393 -14.34 7.72 5.24
N PRO A 394 -15.15 8.76 5.50
CA PRO A 394 -14.82 10.14 5.13
C PRO A 394 -13.46 10.63 5.68
N GLN A 395 -13.11 10.21 6.89
CA GLN A 395 -11.85 10.52 7.57
C GLN A 395 -10.67 9.59 7.22
N GLY A 396 -10.88 8.58 6.37
CA GLY A 396 -9.87 7.56 6.08
C GLY A 396 -9.64 6.59 7.25
N ASN A 397 -8.48 5.95 7.26
CA ASN A 397 -8.06 5.00 8.30
C ASN A 397 -7.03 5.66 9.23
N PRO A 398 -7.40 6.05 10.46
CA PRO A 398 -6.51 6.78 11.37
C PRO A 398 -5.30 5.94 11.81
N THR A 399 -5.43 4.61 11.92
CA THR A 399 -4.32 3.71 12.26
C THR A 399 -3.29 3.67 11.13
N ALA A 400 -3.74 3.62 9.88
CA ALA A 400 -2.86 3.64 8.72
C ALA A 400 -2.20 5.02 8.49
N LEU A 401 -2.91 6.12 8.77
CA LEU A 401 -2.33 7.46 8.73
C LEU A 401 -1.25 7.64 9.81
N SER A 402 -1.56 7.30 11.07
CA SER A 402 -0.60 7.32 12.18
C SER A 402 0.65 6.48 11.90
N ALA A 403 0.48 5.31 11.28
CA ALA A 403 1.58 4.47 10.81
C ALA A 403 2.49 5.16 9.79
N ILE A 404 1.92 5.87 8.82
CA ILE A 404 2.70 6.65 7.82
C ILE A 404 3.42 7.79 8.54
N ASP A 405 2.71 8.57 9.36
CA ASP A 405 3.23 9.77 10.02
C ASP A 405 4.36 9.45 11.00
N GLU A 406 4.34 8.30 11.67
CA GLU A 406 5.39 7.86 12.60
C GLU A 406 6.69 7.48 11.88
N VAL A 407 6.63 6.76 10.76
CA VAL A 407 7.83 6.21 10.09
C VAL A 407 8.36 7.12 8.98
N PHE A 408 7.47 7.87 8.34
CA PHE A 408 7.76 8.67 7.17
C PHE A 408 7.43 10.14 7.38
N GLU A 409 8.11 10.99 6.60
CA GLU A 409 7.78 12.39 6.43
C GLU A 409 7.68 12.71 4.93
N THR A 410 6.89 13.71 4.58
CA THR A 410 6.73 14.10 3.17
C THR A 410 8.00 14.76 2.64
N CYS A 411 8.33 14.44 1.39
CA CYS A 411 9.49 15.00 0.71
C CYS A 411 9.19 15.28 -0.76
N PRO A 412 10.04 16.04 -1.45
CA PRO A 412 9.99 16.13 -2.90
C PRO A 412 10.30 14.80 -3.58
N ALA A 413 9.46 14.40 -4.53
CA ALA A 413 9.69 13.20 -5.36
C ALA A 413 9.65 13.53 -6.86
N ILE A 414 10.35 12.72 -7.63
CA ILE A 414 10.29 12.75 -9.10
C ILE A 414 9.25 11.73 -9.56
N TRP A 415 8.28 12.20 -10.33
CA TRP A 415 7.23 11.43 -10.97
C TRP A 415 7.53 11.33 -12.47
N ARG A 416 7.54 10.10 -13.01
CA ARG A 416 7.73 9.87 -14.43
C ARG A 416 6.63 10.56 -15.23
N GLY A 417 7.03 11.50 -16.10
CA GLY A 417 6.10 12.28 -16.93
C GLY A 417 5.54 13.55 -16.29
N LEU A 418 5.58 13.70 -14.97
CA LEU A 418 5.12 14.91 -14.26
C LEU A 418 6.29 15.74 -13.69
N GLY A 419 7.50 15.19 -13.63
CA GLY A 419 8.68 15.88 -13.12
C GLY A 419 8.78 15.85 -11.60
N ARG A 420 9.46 16.84 -11.01
CA ARG A 420 9.57 16.97 -9.55
C ARG A 420 8.32 17.63 -8.99
N ILE A 421 7.71 17.01 -7.99
CA ILE A 421 6.58 17.57 -7.23
C ILE A 421 6.98 17.60 -5.76
N ASP A 422 7.04 18.78 -5.16
CA ASP A 422 7.39 18.95 -3.75
C ASP A 422 6.28 18.38 -2.83
N GLY A 423 6.67 17.78 -1.70
CA GLY A 423 5.74 17.13 -0.75
C GLY A 423 5.07 15.83 -1.22
N SER A 424 5.28 15.41 -2.47
CA SER A 424 4.59 14.26 -3.10
C SER A 424 5.22 12.88 -2.86
N GLY A 425 6.37 12.82 -2.19
CA GLY A 425 7.06 11.59 -1.80
C GLY A 425 7.06 11.36 -0.30
N TYR A 426 7.52 10.18 0.11
CA TYR A 426 7.78 9.85 1.51
C TYR A 426 9.25 9.43 1.69
N ARG A 427 9.95 10.07 2.63
CA ARG A 427 11.28 9.64 3.10
C ARG A 427 11.18 9.07 4.51
N ILE A 428 12.03 8.10 4.83
CA ILE A 428 12.13 7.51 6.17
C ILE A 428 12.69 8.57 7.13
N ARG A 429 12.02 8.78 8.27
CA ARG A 429 12.43 9.71 9.33
C ARG A 429 13.77 9.32 9.93
N ASP A 430 14.46 10.28 10.53
CA ASP A 430 15.80 10.07 11.08
C ASP A 430 15.80 9.06 12.26
N GLU A 431 14.72 8.96 13.03
CA GLU A 431 14.50 7.93 14.06
C GLU A 431 14.58 6.49 13.50
N PHE A 432 14.18 6.31 12.24
CA PHE A 432 14.18 5.03 11.52
C PHE A 432 15.30 4.93 10.48
N ALA A 433 16.28 5.86 10.46
CA ALA A 433 17.31 5.95 9.43
C ALA A 433 18.14 4.66 9.23
N ARG A 434 18.26 3.79 10.24
CA ARG A 434 18.93 2.48 10.10
C ARG A 434 18.27 1.54 9.08
N PHE A 435 17.02 1.79 8.73
CA PHE A 435 16.24 1.04 7.74
C PHE A 435 16.28 1.67 6.34
N ASP A 436 16.92 2.81 6.13
CA ASP A 436 17.03 3.45 4.82
C ASP A 436 18.18 2.82 4.01
N ALA A 437 17.83 2.13 2.92
CA ALA A 437 18.79 1.43 2.07
C ALA A 437 19.77 2.39 1.38
N VAL A 438 19.35 3.59 1.01
CA VAL A 438 20.22 4.57 0.32
C VAL A 438 21.22 5.15 1.31
N ARG A 439 20.79 5.51 2.52
CA ARG A 439 21.69 5.99 3.58
C ARG A 439 22.71 4.93 3.99
N ARG A 440 22.27 3.67 4.12
CA ARG A 440 23.14 2.55 4.54
C ARG A 440 24.17 2.17 3.48
N PHE A 441 23.75 2.00 2.23
CA PHE A 441 24.60 1.40 1.19
C PHE A 441 25.23 2.40 0.22
N GLN A 442 24.72 3.63 0.15
CA GLN A 442 25.24 4.71 -0.71
C GLN A 442 25.55 4.22 -2.14
N PRO A 443 24.57 3.63 -2.84
CA PRO A 443 24.78 2.99 -4.14
C PRO A 443 25.31 3.96 -5.19
N ASP A 444 26.27 3.52 -6.00
CA ASP A 444 26.75 4.28 -7.17
C ASP A 444 25.72 4.17 -8.30
N VAL A 445 24.96 5.25 -8.51
CA VAL A 445 23.85 5.30 -9.47
C VAL A 445 24.33 5.88 -10.80
N GLU A 446 24.17 5.10 -11.87
CA GLU A 446 24.53 5.50 -13.22
C GLU A 446 23.75 6.74 -13.71
N PRO A 447 24.30 7.54 -14.65
CA PRO A 447 23.58 8.66 -15.23
C PRO A 447 22.26 8.23 -15.88
N THR A 448 21.15 8.73 -15.33
CA THR A 448 19.81 8.37 -15.77
C THR A 448 19.53 8.76 -17.23
N GLN A 449 19.00 7.80 -17.98
CA GLN A 449 18.62 7.90 -19.39
C GLN A 449 17.14 7.54 -19.56
N ASP A 450 16.39 8.35 -20.30
CA ASP A 450 15.01 8.03 -20.66
C ASP A 450 14.93 7.12 -21.90
N PRO A 451 14.01 6.13 -21.93
CA PRO A 451 13.86 5.24 -23.07
C PRO A 451 13.42 6.01 -24.33
N LYS A 452 14.27 6.01 -25.35
CA LYS A 452 14.08 6.77 -26.59
C LYS A 452 12.73 6.48 -27.25
N GLY A 453 11.99 7.54 -27.57
CA GLY A 453 10.68 7.47 -28.22
C GLY A 453 9.51 7.04 -27.33
N CYS A 454 9.76 6.65 -26.08
CA CYS A 454 8.70 6.23 -25.16
C CYS A 454 7.84 7.43 -24.72
N ARG A 455 6.52 7.36 -24.94
CA ARG A 455 5.57 8.41 -24.56
C ARG A 455 4.80 8.10 -23.26
N CYS A 456 5.35 7.25 -22.38
CA CYS A 456 4.69 6.88 -21.12
C CYS A 456 4.32 8.10 -20.26
N GLY A 457 5.13 9.16 -20.26
CA GLY A 457 4.82 10.37 -19.51
C GLY A 457 3.56 11.10 -20.01
N ASP A 458 3.34 11.14 -21.32
CA ASP A 458 2.14 11.79 -21.90
C ASP A 458 0.89 10.92 -21.75
N VAL A 459 1.06 9.60 -21.74
CA VAL A 459 0.01 8.64 -21.39
C VAL A 459 -0.38 8.77 -19.90
N LEU A 460 0.60 8.88 -18.99
CA LEU A 460 0.35 9.06 -17.55
C LEU A 460 -0.25 10.44 -17.22
N ARG A 461 0.03 11.45 -18.04
CA ARG A 461 -0.69 12.74 -17.99
C ARG A 461 -2.07 12.67 -18.64
N GLY A 462 -2.42 11.60 -19.37
CA GLY A 462 -3.69 11.50 -20.10
C GLY A 462 -3.81 12.45 -21.30
N ILE A 463 -2.69 13.04 -21.75
CA ILE A 463 -2.62 13.93 -22.93
C ILE A 463 -2.85 13.12 -24.20
N MET A 464 -2.35 11.88 -24.24
CA MET A 464 -2.53 10.94 -25.35
C MET A 464 -2.95 9.56 -24.86
N ALA A 465 -3.71 8.83 -25.68
CA ALA A 465 -4.01 7.43 -25.48
C ALA A 465 -2.79 6.55 -25.81
N PRO A 466 -2.67 5.36 -25.22
CA PRO A 466 -1.60 4.40 -25.55
C PRO A 466 -1.49 4.08 -27.04
N SER A 467 -2.61 4.00 -27.76
CA SER A 467 -2.67 3.74 -29.20
C SER A 467 -2.07 4.85 -30.08
N GLU A 468 -1.87 6.05 -29.54
CA GLU A 468 -1.25 7.18 -30.25
C GLU A 468 0.29 7.19 -30.09
N CYS A 469 0.84 6.31 -29.23
CA CYS A 469 2.28 6.20 -29.03
C CYS A 469 2.92 5.44 -30.20
N PRO A 470 3.95 5.98 -30.88
CA PRO A 470 4.54 5.35 -32.07
C PRO A 470 5.21 3.99 -31.80
N LEU A 471 5.50 3.68 -30.53
CA LEU A 471 6.09 2.41 -30.11
C LEU A 471 5.04 1.35 -29.73
N PHE A 472 3.77 1.73 -29.53
CA PHE A 472 2.72 0.83 -29.04
C PHE A 472 2.32 -0.18 -30.12
N ARG A 473 2.23 -1.47 -29.75
CA ARG A 473 1.99 -2.61 -30.66
C ARG A 473 3.03 -2.76 -31.79
N THR A 474 4.12 -1.98 -31.79
CA THR A 474 5.23 -2.11 -32.75
C THR A 474 6.45 -2.73 -32.07
N VAL A 475 7.27 -1.91 -31.40
CA VAL A 475 8.44 -2.37 -30.64
C VAL A 475 8.17 -2.51 -29.13
N CYS A 476 7.13 -1.85 -28.60
CA CYS A 476 6.71 -1.94 -27.22
C CYS A 476 5.50 -2.87 -27.09
N THR A 477 5.73 -4.05 -26.51
CA THR A 477 4.73 -5.09 -26.25
C THR A 477 4.88 -5.63 -24.81
N PRO A 478 3.94 -6.42 -24.27
CA PRO A 478 4.09 -7.03 -22.95
C PRO A 478 5.33 -7.95 -22.79
N GLU A 479 5.80 -8.52 -23.91
CA GLU A 479 7.00 -9.37 -24.00
C GLU A 479 8.28 -8.53 -24.14
N ASN A 480 8.22 -7.42 -24.89
CA ASN A 480 9.32 -6.47 -25.06
C ASN A 480 8.89 -5.04 -24.63
N PRO A 481 8.76 -4.76 -23.32
CA PRO A 481 8.25 -3.48 -22.84
C PRO A 481 9.36 -2.40 -22.85
N VAL A 482 9.15 -1.35 -23.63
CA VAL A 482 10.06 -0.17 -23.70
C VAL A 482 9.83 0.80 -22.52
N GLY A 483 8.65 0.75 -21.88
CA GLY A 483 8.32 1.62 -20.74
C GLY A 483 7.36 0.95 -19.75
N PRO A 484 7.27 1.46 -18.51
CA PRO A 484 6.65 0.75 -17.39
C PRO A 484 5.13 0.62 -17.53
N CYS A 485 4.48 1.52 -18.28
CA CYS A 485 3.05 1.43 -18.56
C CYS A 485 2.68 0.19 -19.39
N MET A 486 3.66 -0.50 -20.01
CA MET A 486 3.52 -1.81 -20.65
C MET A 486 3.98 -2.97 -19.75
N VAL A 487 4.68 -2.69 -18.65
CA VAL A 487 5.21 -3.69 -17.70
C VAL A 487 4.20 -4.06 -16.63
N SER A 488 3.63 -3.05 -15.96
CA SER A 488 2.73 -3.25 -14.83
C SER A 488 1.35 -3.70 -15.30
N SER A 489 0.72 -4.61 -14.56
CA SER A 489 -0.66 -5.03 -14.78
C SER A 489 -1.67 -3.89 -14.63
N GLU A 490 -1.29 -2.86 -13.87
CA GLU A 490 -2.03 -1.61 -13.67
C GLU A 490 -1.68 -0.51 -14.69
N GLY A 491 -0.72 -0.77 -15.59
CA GLY A 491 -0.24 0.21 -16.55
C GLY A 491 -1.21 0.45 -17.69
N SER A 492 -1.47 1.72 -18.01
CA SER A 492 -2.45 2.09 -19.03
C SER A 492 -2.16 1.51 -20.42
N CYS A 493 -0.89 1.33 -20.80
CA CYS A 493 -0.54 0.71 -22.07
C CYS A 493 -0.75 -0.80 -22.07
N ALA A 494 -0.43 -1.51 -20.98
CA ALA A 494 -0.69 -2.94 -20.84
C ALA A 494 -2.20 -3.23 -20.84
N ALA A 495 -2.98 -2.43 -20.10
CA ALA A 495 -4.43 -2.48 -20.12
C ALA A 495 -4.99 -2.21 -21.54
N TYR A 496 -4.47 -1.21 -22.25
CA TYR A 496 -4.88 -0.96 -23.64
C TYR A 496 -4.57 -2.14 -24.54
N TYR A 497 -3.32 -2.63 -24.54
CA TYR A 497 -2.87 -3.75 -25.38
C TYR A 497 -3.70 -5.03 -25.17
N ARG A 498 -4.20 -5.26 -23.95
CA ARG A 498 -5.00 -6.44 -23.59
C ARG A 498 -6.47 -6.33 -24.01
N TYR A 499 -7.04 -5.13 -24.09
CA TYR A 499 -8.49 -4.92 -24.22
C TYR A 499 -8.94 -4.06 -25.42
N TYR A 500 -8.02 -3.36 -26.10
CA TYR A 500 -8.25 -2.54 -27.32
C TYR A 500 -7.14 -2.78 -28.36
#